data_AF-A0A849T2U0-F1
#
_entry.id   AF-A0A849T2U0-F1
#
_cell.length_a   1.000
_cell.length_b   1.000
_cell.length_c   1.000
_cell.angle_alpha   90.00
_cell.angle_beta   90.00
_cell.angle_gamma   90.00
#
_symmetry.space_group_name_H-M   'P 1'
#
loop_
_entity.id
_entity.type
_entity.pdbx_description
1 polymer ?
#
loop_
_entity_poly.entity_id
_entity_poly.type
_entity_poly.pdbx_seq_one_letter_code
_entity_poly.pdbx_strand_id
1 'polypeptide(L)'
;MKKLNRFFYGLIILTSFASAEEKKELDFSFRMNTRYESGAILIYDCVGAYYTCVNDDGLSSCRERRTISQLSEKNPLNCAPLKIFKTRLECLKENYRVVELAGPKPFCYPKRE
;
A
#
# COMPACT_ATOMS: atom_id res chain seq x y z
N MET A 1 -36.32 42.62 -57.14
CA MET A 1 -36.71 43.36 -55.92
C MET A 1 -36.88 42.38 -54.76
N LYS A 2 -36.13 42.58 -53.65
CA LYS A 2 -36.36 42.12 -52.24
C LYS A 2 -36.38 40.58 -52.04
N LYS A 3 -35.68 39.94 -51.09
CA LYS A 3 -34.96 40.36 -49.87
C LYS A 3 -33.94 39.26 -49.49
N LEU A 4 -32.78 39.72 -49.05
CA LEU A 4 -31.70 39.01 -48.37
C LEU A 4 -32.06 38.82 -46.89
N ASN A 5 -31.87 37.63 -46.31
CA ASN A 5 -31.66 37.39 -44.87
C ASN A 5 -31.23 35.92 -44.67
N ARG A 6 -29.96 35.62 -44.40
CA ARG A 6 -29.19 35.71 -43.13
C ARG A 6 -29.18 34.39 -42.37
N PHE A 7 -27.99 33.79 -42.33
CA PHE A 7 -27.35 33.13 -41.20
C PHE A 7 -28.15 32.08 -40.42
N PHE A 8 -27.84 30.81 -40.68
CA PHE A 8 -27.66 29.83 -39.61
C PHE A 8 -26.39 29.02 -39.88
N TYR A 9 -25.25 29.64 -39.58
CA TYR A 9 -24.04 28.92 -39.20
C TYR A 9 -24.32 28.24 -37.85
N GLY A 10 -24.89 27.04 -37.91
CA GLY A 10 -25.05 26.16 -36.75
C GLY A 10 -23.82 25.27 -36.62
N LEU A 11 -22.81 25.81 -35.94
CA LEU A 11 -21.58 25.16 -35.51
C LEU A 11 -21.87 23.79 -34.88
N ILE A 12 -21.62 22.68 -35.60
CA ILE A 12 -21.57 21.35 -34.99
C ILE A 12 -20.29 21.32 -34.16
N ILE A 13 -20.42 21.64 -32.88
CA ILE A 13 -19.34 21.51 -31.90
C ILE A 13 -19.07 20.01 -31.77
N LEU A 14 -17.99 19.57 -32.42
CA LEU A 14 -17.27 18.34 -32.06
C LEU A 14 -16.76 18.53 -30.64
N THR A 15 -17.60 18.27 -29.63
CA THR A 15 -17.10 18.11 -28.27
C THR A 15 -16.39 16.77 -28.22
N SER A 16 -15.08 16.83 -28.39
CA SER A 16 -14.15 15.77 -28.01
C SER A 16 -14.49 15.36 -26.57
N PHE A 17 -15.11 14.19 -26.40
CA PHE A 17 -15.13 13.53 -25.10
C PHE A 17 -13.69 13.08 -24.82
N ALA A 18 -12.87 14.01 -24.35
CA ALA A 18 -11.64 13.65 -23.68
C ALA A 18 -12.08 12.97 -22.38
N SER A 19 -12.06 11.63 -22.38
CA SER A 19 -12.14 10.86 -21.14
C SER A 19 -11.01 11.32 -20.23
N ALA A 20 -11.31 12.21 -19.30
CA ALA A 20 -10.46 12.45 -18.16
C ALA A 20 -10.46 11.15 -17.35
N GLU A 21 -9.39 10.37 -17.48
CA GLU A 21 -9.12 9.28 -16.55
C GLU A 21 -9.03 9.90 -15.16
N GLU A 22 -10.09 9.71 -14.38
CA GLU A 22 -10.16 10.10 -12.99
C GLU A 22 -9.11 9.28 -12.24
N LYS A 23 -7.88 9.81 -12.12
CA LYS A 23 -6.87 9.30 -11.21
C LYS A 23 -7.43 9.50 -9.81
N LYS A 24 -8.12 8.47 -9.32
CA LYS A 24 -8.55 8.35 -7.94
C LYS A 24 -7.30 8.45 -7.07
N GLU A 25 -7.07 9.64 -6.54
CA GLU A 25 -6.02 9.91 -5.57
C GLU A 25 -6.39 9.11 -4.32
N LEU A 26 -5.76 7.95 -4.20
CA LEU A 26 -5.99 7.02 -3.11
C LEU A 26 -5.45 7.69 -1.84
N ASP A 27 -6.35 8.33 -1.08
CA ASP A 27 -6.04 8.94 0.21
C ASP A 27 -5.56 7.86 1.17
N PHE A 28 -4.24 7.69 1.23
CA PHE A 28 -3.55 6.76 2.10
C PHE A 28 -3.43 7.38 3.51
N SER A 29 -4.54 7.82 4.10
CA SER A 29 -4.59 8.18 5.53
C SER A 29 -4.63 6.91 6.40
N PHE A 30 -3.80 5.94 6.05
CA PHE A 30 -3.51 4.79 6.90
C PHE A 30 -2.75 5.34 8.10
N ARG A 31 -3.28 5.15 9.32
CA ARG A 31 -2.60 5.52 10.57
C ARG A 31 -1.21 4.89 10.57
N MET A 32 -0.20 5.66 10.14
CA MET A 32 1.17 5.18 10.10
C MET A 32 1.60 4.99 11.55
N ASN A 33 1.80 3.74 11.95
CA ASN A 33 2.42 3.45 13.22
C ASN A 33 3.84 4.06 13.20
N THR A 34 4.16 4.89 14.19
CA THR A 34 5.44 5.62 14.30
C THR A 34 6.64 4.70 14.49
N ARG A 35 6.43 3.39 14.69
CA ARG A 35 7.50 2.39 14.86
C ARG A 35 8.35 2.20 13.60
N TYR A 36 7.84 2.52 12.42
CA TYR A 36 8.59 2.37 11.17
C TYR A 36 8.40 3.55 10.25
N GLU A 37 9.48 3.91 9.58
CA GLU A 37 9.43 4.76 8.41
C GLU A 37 8.95 3.96 7.20
N SER A 38 8.13 4.58 6.35
CA SER A 38 7.48 3.90 5.23
C SER A 38 8.43 3.72 4.03
N GLY A 39 8.45 2.52 3.45
CA GLY A 39 9.30 2.20 2.30
C GLY A 39 8.73 1.09 1.42
N ALA A 40 9.60 0.41 0.66
CA ALA A 40 9.20 -0.57 -0.34
C ALA A 40 9.18 -2.03 0.16
N ILE A 41 9.20 -2.26 1.48
CA ILE A 41 9.36 -3.60 2.07
C ILE A 41 8.14 -3.92 2.92
N LEU A 42 7.41 -4.98 2.57
CA LEU A 42 6.26 -5.44 3.36
C LEU A 42 6.73 -6.36 4.48
N ILE A 43 6.33 -6.01 5.70
CA ILE A 43 6.49 -6.85 6.89
C ILE A 43 5.13 -7.09 7.57
N TYR A 44 5.07 -8.11 8.40
CA TYR A 44 4.03 -8.27 9.41
C TYR A 44 4.61 -7.97 10.79
N ASP A 45 4.05 -6.99 11.49
CA ASP A 45 4.40 -6.71 12.88
C ASP A 45 3.57 -7.63 13.79
N CYS A 46 4.23 -8.56 14.48
CA CYS A 46 3.55 -9.52 15.34
C CYS A 46 3.14 -8.93 16.69
N VAL A 47 3.82 -7.88 17.15
CA VAL A 47 3.47 -7.18 18.38
C VAL A 47 2.22 -6.32 18.16
N GLY A 48 2.14 -5.65 17.01
CA GLY A 48 1.00 -4.83 16.63
C GLY A 48 -0.12 -5.58 15.90
N ALA A 49 0.15 -6.81 15.45
CA ALA A 49 -0.74 -7.63 14.64
C ALA A 49 -1.23 -6.95 13.34
N TYR A 50 -0.34 -6.26 12.62
CA TYR A 50 -0.69 -5.57 11.38
C TYR A 50 0.40 -5.71 10.30
N TYR A 51 -0.02 -5.58 9.04
CA TYR A 51 0.90 -5.45 7.91
C TYR A 51 1.36 -4.00 7.76
N THR A 52 2.63 -3.78 7.45
CA THR A 52 3.13 -2.44 7.17
C THR A 52 4.26 -2.45 6.14
N CYS A 53 4.36 -1.35 5.40
CA CYS A 53 5.45 -1.09 4.48
C CYS A 53 6.55 -0.30 5.19
N VAL A 54 7.79 -0.77 5.11
CA VAL A 54 8.96 -0.21 5.79
C VAL A 54 10.11 0.06 4.82
N ASN A 55 11.03 0.93 5.22
CA ASN A 55 12.32 1.13 4.56
C ASN A 55 13.37 0.10 5.03
N ASP A 56 14.61 0.24 4.56
CA ASP A 56 15.71 -0.68 4.89
C ASP A 56 16.04 -0.70 6.39
N ASP A 57 15.95 0.44 7.06
CA ASP A 57 16.15 0.54 8.51
C ASP A 57 15.06 -0.25 9.25
N GLY A 58 13.79 -0.06 8.87
CA GLY A 58 12.68 -0.82 9.43
C GLY A 58 12.79 -2.33 9.20
N LEU A 59 13.31 -2.76 8.03
CA LEU A 59 13.61 -4.17 7.77
C LEU A 59 14.73 -4.67 8.70
N SER A 60 15.79 -3.89 8.88
CA SER A 60 16.93 -4.22 9.73
C SER A 60 16.50 -4.38 11.19
N SER A 61 15.75 -3.41 11.72
CA SER A 61 15.16 -3.49 13.07
C SER A 61 14.21 -4.67 13.22
N CYS A 62 13.43 -5.00 12.18
CA CYS A 62 12.58 -6.17 12.21
C CYS A 62 13.42 -7.46 12.34
N ARG A 63 14.44 -7.63 11.50
CA ARG A 63 15.34 -8.79 11.54
C ARG A 63 16.02 -8.94 12.90
N GLU A 64 16.58 -7.85 13.44
CA GLU A 64 17.24 -7.85 14.74
C GLU A 64 16.31 -8.31 15.86
N ARG A 65 15.12 -7.69 15.98
CA ARG A 65 14.15 -8.07 17.03
C ARG A 65 13.63 -9.49 16.85
N ARG A 66 13.51 -9.99 15.62
CA ARG A 66 13.15 -11.38 15.35
C ARG A 66 14.26 -12.33 15.83
N THR A 67 15.52 -12.01 15.56
CA THR A 67 16.68 -12.77 16.05
C THR A 67 16.71 -12.79 17.58
N ILE A 68 16.49 -11.65 18.24
CA ILE A 68 16.43 -11.58 19.71
C ILE A 68 15.28 -12.46 20.25
N SER A 69 14.09 -12.42 19.64
CA SER A 69 12.99 -13.30 20.04
C SER A 69 13.38 -14.77 19.94
N GLN A 70 14.05 -15.17 18.86
CA GLN A 70 14.49 -16.55 18.64
C GLN A 70 15.47 -17.01 19.73
N LEU A 71 16.40 -16.16 20.13
CA LEU A 71 17.38 -16.47 21.17
C LEU A 71 16.76 -16.54 22.58
N SER A 72 15.65 -15.84 22.80
CA SER A 72 15.03 -15.75 24.13
C SER A 72 14.11 -16.92 24.47
N GLU A 73 13.70 -17.73 23.50
CA GLU A 73 12.73 -18.87 23.59
C GLU A 73 11.36 -18.58 24.26
N LYS A 74 11.17 -17.37 24.77
CA LYS A 74 10.04 -17.00 25.65
C LYS A 74 8.93 -16.25 24.96
N ASN A 75 9.09 -15.85 23.70
CA ASN A 75 8.14 -14.96 23.02
C ASN A 75 7.78 -15.43 21.61
N PRO A 76 6.55 -15.13 21.15
CA PRO A 76 6.25 -15.13 19.72
C PRO A 76 7.23 -14.24 18.96
N LEU A 77 7.56 -14.62 17.73
CA LEU A 77 8.51 -13.87 16.90
C LEU A 77 7.99 -12.44 16.71
N ASN A 78 8.82 -11.42 16.95
CA ASN A 78 8.37 -10.02 17.02
C ASN A 78 7.83 -9.44 15.70
N CYS A 79 8.34 -9.90 14.56
CA CYS A 79 7.87 -9.47 13.24
C CYS A 79 8.32 -10.48 12.18
N ALA A 80 7.78 -10.38 10.98
CA ALA A 80 8.13 -11.22 9.85
C ALA A 80 8.32 -10.39 8.56
N PRO A 81 9.52 -10.42 7.96
CA PRO A 81 9.74 -9.90 6.62
C PRO A 81 8.99 -10.76 5.60
N LEU A 82 8.25 -10.14 4.66
CA LEU A 82 7.43 -10.87 3.70
C LEU A 82 7.90 -10.68 2.26
N LYS A 83 8.00 -9.43 1.80
CA LYS A 83 8.29 -9.14 0.39
C LYS A 83 8.94 -7.78 0.20
N ILE A 84 9.88 -7.71 -0.74
CA ILE A 84 10.50 -6.45 -1.18
C ILE A 84 9.89 -6.08 -2.54
N PHE A 85 9.55 -4.81 -2.71
CA PHE A 85 8.99 -4.22 -3.92
C PHE A 85 9.96 -3.23 -4.55
N LYS A 86 9.71 -2.85 -5.80
CA LYS A 86 10.54 -1.85 -6.47
C LYS A 86 10.22 -0.43 -5.97
N THR A 87 8.98 -0.21 -5.59
CA THR A 87 8.52 1.11 -5.14
C THR A 87 7.67 1.00 -3.88
N ARG A 88 7.65 2.09 -3.10
CA ARG A 88 6.75 2.23 -1.95
C ARG A 88 5.29 2.01 -2.35
N LEU A 89 4.86 2.57 -3.49
CA LEU A 89 3.48 2.44 -3.98
C LEU A 89 3.06 1.00 -4.24
N GLU A 90 3.96 0.17 -4.79
CA GLU A 90 3.68 -1.27 -4.98
C GLU A 90 3.49 -2.00 -3.65
N CYS A 91 4.33 -1.71 -2.65
CA CYS A 91 4.17 -2.27 -1.31
C CYS A 91 2.82 -1.88 -0.71
N LEU A 92 2.46 -0.60 -0.81
CA LEU A 92 1.21 -0.06 -0.27
C LEU A 92 -0.02 -0.72 -0.90
N LYS A 93 -0.01 -0.97 -2.21
CA LYS A 93 -1.07 -1.73 -2.89
C LYS A 93 -1.19 -3.15 -2.36
N GLU A 94 -0.06 -3.84 -2.17
CA GLU A 94 -0.07 -5.19 -1.60
C GLU A 94 -0.55 -5.18 -0.15
N ASN A 95 -0.12 -4.20 0.65
CA ASN A 95 -0.54 -4.04 2.04
C ASN A 95 -2.07 -4.02 2.16
N TYR A 96 -2.74 -3.19 1.36
CA TYR A 96 -4.21 -3.18 1.33
C TYR A 96 -4.78 -4.54 0.97
N ARG A 97 -4.26 -5.17 -0.09
CA ARG A 97 -4.71 -6.49 -0.54
C ARG A 97 -4.61 -7.54 0.56
N VAL A 98 -3.50 -7.59 1.30
CA VAL A 98 -3.29 -8.62 2.36
C VAL A 98 -4.07 -8.34 3.64
N VAL A 99 -4.41 -7.08 3.91
CA VAL A 99 -5.31 -6.69 5.00
C VAL A 99 -6.73 -7.14 4.71
N GLU A 100 -7.21 -6.97 3.48
CA GLU A 100 -8.58 -7.35 3.07
C GLU A 100 -8.80 -8.87 3.06
N LEU A 101 -7.77 -9.66 2.78
CA LEU A 101 -7.86 -11.13 2.62
C LEU A 101 -7.68 -11.93 3.92
N ALA A 102 -7.79 -11.32 5.11
CA ALA A 102 -7.20 -11.85 6.34
C ALA A 102 -7.75 -13.21 6.85
N GLY A 103 -7.09 -14.31 6.46
CA GLY A 103 -7.07 -15.60 7.17
C GLY A 103 -6.01 -15.68 8.28
N PRO A 104 -5.90 -16.82 9.00
CA PRO A 104 -4.97 -17.00 10.13
C PRO A 104 -3.51 -16.74 9.74
N LYS A 105 -2.75 -16.07 10.63
CA LYS A 105 -1.39 -15.56 10.36
C LYS A 105 -0.33 -16.42 11.08
N PRO A 106 0.43 -17.27 10.37
CA PRO A 106 1.38 -18.20 10.99
C PRO A 106 2.75 -17.59 11.35
N PHE A 107 2.95 -16.28 11.15
CA PHE A 107 4.28 -15.66 11.16
C PHE A 107 4.89 -15.43 12.55
N CYS A 108 4.05 -15.45 13.57
CA CYS A 108 4.36 -15.01 14.92
C CYS A 108 4.59 -16.16 15.89
N TYR A 109 4.31 -17.40 15.50
CA TYR A 109 4.53 -18.54 16.38
C TYR A 109 6.04 -18.82 16.52
N PRO A 110 6.50 -19.22 17.73
CA PRO A 110 7.82 -19.79 17.85
C PRO A 110 7.93 -21.04 16.96
N LYS A 111 9.14 -21.35 16.46
CA LYS A 111 9.38 -22.67 15.85
C LYS A 111 9.07 -23.71 16.92
N ARG A 112 8.09 -24.58 16.67
CA ARG A 112 8.00 -25.84 17.41
C ARG A 112 9.12 -26.71 16.87
N GLU A 113 10.06 -27.07 17.74
CA GLU A 113 11.10 -28.07 17.44
C GLU A 113 10.47 -29.44 17.16
#